data_AF-A0A950W6S7-F1
#
_entry.id   AF-A0A950W6S7-F1
#
_cell.length_a   1.000
_cell.length_b   1.000
_cell.length_c   1.000
_cell.angle_alpha   90.00
_cell.angle_beta   90.00
_cell.angle_gamma   90.00
#
_symmetry.space_group_name_H-M   'P 1'
#
loop_
_entity.id
_entity.type
_entity.pdbx_description
1 polymer ?
#
loop_
_entity_poly.entity_id
_entity_poly.type
_entity_poly.pdbx_seq_one_letter_code
_entity_poly.pdbx_strand_id
1 'polypeptide(L)'
;MSSVHPLIDAAGRRRSPAAMPGFRTGKAPRNKGQRYPADPPTVEEIVAVMRQAQQARYGHRLNGLIVVLWRAGLRINEALSLTETDLDERRGSILVRRGLCRIRHRPCYAGALVMPSTAAADRLLAAQRRVRGLIGSA
;
A
#
# COMPACT_ATOMS: atom_id res chain seq x y z
N MET A 1 7.32 49.51 -1.97
CA MET A 1 7.83 48.47 -2.90
C MET A 1 8.04 47.20 -2.09
N SER A 2 7.08 46.27 -2.09
CA SER A 2 7.17 45.05 -1.28
C SER A 2 8.26 44.14 -1.84
N SER A 3 9.34 43.96 -1.08
CA SER A 3 10.42 43.04 -1.38
C SER A 3 9.88 41.61 -1.41
N VAL A 4 9.72 41.05 -2.62
CA VAL A 4 9.42 39.62 -2.79
C VAL A 4 10.69 38.87 -2.41
N HIS A 5 10.84 38.52 -1.14
CA HIS A 5 11.90 37.62 -0.71
C HIS A 5 11.77 36.32 -1.52
N PRO A 6 12.83 35.89 -2.23
CA PRO A 6 12.77 34.63 -2.96
C PRO A 6 12.44 33.54 -1.96
N LEU A 7 11.38 32.78 -2.27
CA LEU A 7 10.91 31.78 -1.36
C LEU A 7 11.80 30.54 -1.50
N ILE A 8 12.71 30.36 -0.55
CA ILE A 8 13.74 29.33 -0.59
C ILE A 8 13.33 28.10 0.26
N ASP A 9 13.60 26.89 -0.21
CA ASP A 9 13.41 25.65 0.56
C ASP A 9 14.51 25.46 1.62
N ALA A 10 14.36 24.48 2.50
CA ALA A 10 15.37 24.17 3.52
C ALA A 10 16.74 23.78 2.92
N ALA A 11 16.79 23.46 1.63
CA ALA A 11 18.00 23.10 0.89
C ALA A 11 18.57 24.26 0.05
N GLY A 12 18.09 25.50 0.22
CA GLY A 12 18.61 26.67 -0.48
C GLY A 12 18.07 26.87 -1.91
N ARG A 13 17.13 26.05 -2.38
CA ARG A 13 16.58 26.11 -3.74
C ARG A 13 15.32 26.98 -3.80
N ARG A 14 15.09 27.64 -4.94
CA ARG A 14 13.83 28.35 -5.19
C ARG A 14 12.65 27.37 -5.12
N ARG A 15 11.68 27.65 -4.26
CA ARG A 15 10.45 26.87 -4.18
C ARG A 15 9.58 27.13 -5.39
N SER A 16 9.01 26.06 -5.93
CA SER A 16 7.92 26.17 -6.89
C SER A 16 6.70 26.82 -6.21
N PRO A 17 6.00 27.75 -6.87
CA PRO A 17 4.71 28.26 -6.39
C PRO A 17 3.72 27.13 -6.08
N ALA A 18 3.81 25.99 -6.76
CA ALA A 18 2.93 24.84 -6.52
C ALA A 18 3.09 24.19 -5.14
N ALA A 19 4.24 24.38 -4.48
CA ALA A 19 4.49 23.89 -3.14
C ALA A 19 4.00 24.87 -2.06
N MET A 20 3.39 26.00 -2.45
CA MET A 20 2.95 27.01 -1.51
C MET A 20 1.54 26.80 -0.97
N PRO A 21 1.34 27.05 0.34
CA PRO A 21 -0.01 27.13 0.90
C PRO A 21 -0.86 28.09 0.07
N GLY A 22 -2.04 27.63 -0.31
CA GLY A 22 -3.01 28.42 -1.04
C GLY A 22 -2.78 28.58 -2.55
N PHE A 23 -1.75 27.96 -3.15
CA PHE A 23 -1.52 28.01 -4.61
C PHE A 23 -2.74 27.55 -5.44
N ARG A 24 -3.55 26.64 -4.88
CA ARG A 24 -4.79 26.13 -5.50
C ARG A 24 -6.06 26.54 -4.75
N THR A 25 -6.01 27.58 -3.91
CA THR A 25 -7.21 28.06 -3.22
C THR A 25 -8.31 28.38 -4.22
N GLY A 26 -9.52 27.88 -3.96
CA GLY A 26 -10.70 28.09 -4.80
C GLY A 26 -10.70 27.34 -6.14
N LYS A 27 -9.60 26.67 -6.53
CA LYS A 27 -9.53 25.92 -7.79
C LYS A 27 -9.84 24.45 -7.55
N ALA A 28 -10.85 23.95 -8.24
CA ALA A 28 -11.14 22.52 -8.26
C ALA A 28 -9.92 21.74 -8.80
N PRO A 29 -9.59 20.57 -8.21
CA PRO A 29 -8.61 19.66 -8.79
C PRO A 29 -8.98 19.30 -10.23
N ARG A 30 -7.99 19.16 -11.12
CA ARG A 30 -8.21 18.82 -12.53
C ARG A 30 -8.95 17.49 -12.73
N ASN A 31 -8.78 16.57 -11.79
CA ASN A 31 -9.42 15.26 -11.76
C ASN A 31 -10.78 15.27 -11.03
N LYS A 32 -11.32 16.45 -10.64
CA LYS A 32 -12.63 16.52 -9.98
C LYS A 32 -13.70 15.98 -10.93
N GLY A 33 -14.50 15.04 -10.41
CA GLY A 33 -15.55 14.37 -11.19
C GLY A 33 -15.06 13.19 -12.05
N GLN A 34 -13.75 13.01 -12.22
CA GLN A 34 -13.21 11.84 -12.93
C GLN A 34 -13.08 10.66 -11.97
N ARG A 35 -13.56 9.49 -12.40
CA ARG A 35 -13.37 8.21 -11.71
C ARG A 35 -12.56 7.30 -12.62
N TYR A 36 -11.35 6.98 -12.21
CA TYR A 36 -10.52 5.99 -12.88
C TYR A 36 -10.87 4.60 -12.34
N PRO A 37 -10.86 3.55 -13.20
CA PRO A 37 -10.99 2.19 -12.73
C PRO A 37 -9.81 1.84 -11.80
N ALA A 38 -10.02 0.87 -10.91
CA ALA A 38 -8.91 0.30 -10.17
C ALA A 38 -8.04 -0.51 -11.13
N ASP A 39 -6.73 -0.28 -11.06
CA ASP A 39 -5.71 -0.96 -11.87
C ASP A 39 -4.79 -1.78 -10.94
N PRO A 40 -5.24 -2.96 -10.46
CA PRO A 40 -4.40 -3.81 -9.65
C PRO A 40 -3.24 -4.40 -10.43
N PRO A 41 -2.05 -4.51 -9.82
CA PRO A 41 -1.00 -5.32 -10.38
C PRO A 41 -1.42 -6.80 -10.41
N THR A 42 -1.05 -7.46 -11.50
CA THR A 42 -1.22 -8.90 -11.73
C THR A 42 -0.36 -9.71 -10.76
N VAL A 43 -0.65 -11.01 -10.63
CA VAL A 43 0.14 -11.89 -9.76
C VAL A 43 1.58 -11.98 -10.26
N GLU A 44 1.76 -12.06 -11.57
CA GLU A 44 3.04 -12.16 -12.25
C GLU A 44 3.91 -10.92 -11.99
N GLU A 45 3.32 -9.73 -12.09
CA GLU A 45 4.00 -8.47 -11.80
C GLU A 45 4.46 -8.39 -10.34
N ILE A 46 3.62 -8.81 -9.40
CA ILE A 46 3.96 -8.78 -7.97
C ILE A 46 5.07 -9.79 -7.66
N VAL A 47 5.00 -10.98 -8.23
CA VAL A 47 6.05 -12.00 -8.06
C VAL A 47 7.37 -11.48 -8.64
N ALA A 48 7.36 -10.82 -9.80
CA ALA A 48 8.55 -10.22 -10.38
C ALA A 48 9.15 -9.14 -9.45
N VAL A 49 8.31 -8.24 -8.91
CA VAL A 49 8.74 -7.22 -7.95
C VAL A 49 9.32 -7.84 -6.68
N MET A 50 8.67 -8.88 -6.13
CA MET A 50 9.14 -9.57 -4.93
C MET A 50 10.49 -10.27 -5.14
N ARG A 51 10.71 -10.88 -6.31
CA ARG A 51 11.99 -11.50 -6.68
C ARG A 51 13.11 -10.46 -6.74
N GLN A 52 12.83 -9.29 -7.31
CA GLN A 52 13.80 -8.20 -7.36
C GLN A 52 14.06 -7.60 -5.97
N ALA A 53 13.01 -7.37 -5.19
CA ALA A 53 13.10 -6.82 -3.84
C ALA A 53 13.91 -7.72 -2.89
N GLN A 54 13.84 -9.04 -3.08
CA GLN A 54 14.60 -10.01 -2.29
C GLN A 54 16.13 -9.81 -2.37
N GLN A 55 16.64 -9.22 -3.46
CA GLN A 55 18.06 -8.95 -3.64
C GLN A 55 18.60 -7.79 -2.77
N ALA A 56 17.71 -7.02 -2.12
CA ALA A 56 18.09 -5.93 -1.24
C ALA A 56 18.40 -6.42 0.19
N ARG A 57 19.21 -5.64 0.94
CA ARG A 57 19.60 -5.94 2.34
C ARG A 57 18.43 -6.30 3.28
N TYR A 58 17.25 -5.73 3.04
CA TYR A 58 16.02 -5.98 3.82
C TYR A 58 14.92 -6.60 2.95
N GLY A 59 15.28 -7.40 1.95
CA GLY A 59 14.38 -7.91 0.93
C GLY A 59 13.21 -8.73 1.49
N HIS A 60 13.42 -9.53 2.52
CA HIS A 60 12.34 -10.28 3.18
C HIS A 60 11.32 -9.37 3.86
N ARG A 61 11.76 -8.29 4.52
CA ARG A 61 10.88 -7.31 5.15
C ARG A 61 10.07 -6.56 4.08
N LEU A 62 10.73 -6.19 2.98
CA LEU A 62 10.06 -5.53 1.85
C LEU A 62 9.02 -6.45 1.19
N ASN A 63 9.36 -7.72 0.98
CA ASN A 63 8.43 -8.72 0.45
C ASN A 63 7.25 -8.94 1.40
N GLY A 64 7.48 -8.99 2.72
CA GLY A 64 6.40 -9.05 3.70
C GLY A 64 5.45 -7.85 3.60
N LEU A 65 6.00 -6.64 3.47
CA LEU A 65 5.19 -5.41 3.30
C LEU A 65 4.38 -5.44 1.99
N ILE A 66 4.99 -5.86 0.88
CA ILE A 66 4.32 -5.98 -0.42
C ILE A 66 3.13 -6.95 -0.33
N VAL A 67 3.33 -8.10 0.32
CA VAL A 67 2.26 -9.09 0.51
C VAL A 67 1.13 -8.52 1.35
N VAL A 68 1.42 -7.80 2.45
CA VAL A 68 0.38 -7.19 3.28
C VAL A 68 -0.43 -6.16 2.49
N LEU A 69 0.23 -5.29 1.72
CA LEU A 69 -0.43 -4.27 0.91
C LEU A 69 -1.32 -4.90 -0.18
N TRP A 70 -0.82 -5.92 -0.87
CA TRP A 70 -1.57 -6.58 -1.95
C TRP A 70 -2.72 -7.45 -1.43
N ARG A 71 -2.47 -8.26 -0.39
CA ARG A 71 -3.45 -9.21 0.13
C ARG A 71 -4.54 -8.52 0.93
N ALA A 72 -4.18 -7.62 1.84
CA ALA A 72 -5.14 -6.98 2.73
C ALA A 72 -5.67 -5.64 2.19
N GLY A 73 -5.08 -5.10 1.10
CA GLY A 73 -5.51 -3.83 0.51
C GLY A 73 -5.32 -2.63 1.45
N LEU A 74 -4.39 -2.72 2.40
CA LEU A 74 -4.13 -1.66 3.38
C LEU A 74 -3.53 -0.44 2.70
N ARG A 75 -3.82 0.75 3.24
CA ARG A 75 -3.06 1.94 2.86
C ARG A 75 -1.64 1.82 3.38
N ILE A 76 -0.70 2.43 2.66
CA ILE A 76 0.71 2.44 3.05
C ILE A 76 0.92 2.90 4.51
N ASN A 77 0.20 3.94 4.95
CA ASN A 77 0.30 4.42 6.33
C ASN A 77 -0.26 3.42 7.36
N GLU A 78 -1.30 2.67 7.01
CA GLU A 78 -1.89 1.64 7.89
C GLU A 78 -0.89 0.48 8.02
N ALA A 79 -0.33 0.02 6.89
CA ALA A 79 0.68 -1.06 6.88
C ALA A 79 1.97 -0.68 7.63
N LEU A 80 2.44 0.57 7.48
CA LEU A 80 3.61 1.07 8.21
C LEU A 80 3.37 1.28 9.71
N SER A 81 2.11 1.34 10.14
CA SER A 81 1.75 1.44 11.55
C SER A 81 1.56 0.08 12.23
N LEU A 82 1.69 -1.03 11.48
CA LEU A 82 1.53 -2.37 12.04
C LEU A 82 2.67 -2.71 12.99
N THR A 83 2.30 -3.35 14.10
CA THR A 83 3.23 -3.93 15.06
C THR A 83 3.11 -5.45 15.06
N GLU A 84 4.06 -6.15 15.67
CA GLU A 84 4.04 -7.62 15.78
C GLU A 84 2.78 -8.12 16.49
N THR A 85 2.28 -7.36 17.49
CA THR A 85 1.06 -7.70 18.25
C THR A 85 -0.23 -7.61 17.43
N ASP A 86 -0.16 -7.02 16.25
CA ASP A 86 -1.30 -6.90 15.34
C ASP A 86 -1.42 -8.12 14.40
N LEU A 87 -0.42 -8.99 14.38
CA LEU A 87 -0.39 -10.19 13.56
C LEU A 87 -0.88 -11.39 14.38
N ASP A 88 -1.97 -12.02 13.93
CA ASP A 88 -2.39 -13.31 14.45
C ASP A 88 -1.92 -14.40 13.48
N GLU A 89 -0.81 -15.04 13.82
CA GLU A 89 -0.19 -16.11 13.01
C GLU A 89 -1.13 -17.32 12.88
N ARG A 90 -1.87 -17.68 13.93
CA ARG A 90 -2.75 -18.86 13.94
C ARG A 90 -3.92 -18.69 13.00
N ARG A 91 -4.44 -17.46 12.92
CA ARG A 91 -5.58 -17.11 12.05
C ARG A 91 -5.16 -16.59 10.69
N GLY A 92 -3.88 -16.24 10.52
CA GLY A 92 -3.40 -15.54 9.32
C GLY A 92 -4.08 -14.18 9.12
N SER A 93 -4.41 -13.49 10.22
CA SER A 93 -5.17 -12.24 10.20
C SER A 93 -4.36 -11.06 10.74
N ILE A 94 -4.71 -9.85 10.29
CA ILE A 94 -4.03 -8.61 10.68
C ILE A 94 -5.04 -7.67 11.33
N LEU A 95 -4.73 -7.18 12.52
CA LEU A 95 -5.53 -6.20 13.25
C LEU A 95 -5.10 -4.77 12.87
N VAL A 96 -5.99 -4.02 12.24
CA VAL A 96 -5.73 -2.60 11.94
C VAL A 96 -6.31 -1.73 13.04
N ARG A 97 -5.46 -1.27 13.96
CA ARG A 97 -5.90 -0.46 15.13
C ARG A 97 -6.29 0.97 14.79
N ARG A 98 -5.58 1.57 13.83
CA ARG A 98 -5.75 2.96 13.43
C ARG A 98 -5.80 3.01 11.92
N GLY A 99 -7.01 3.18 11.39
CA GLY A 99 -7.24 3.24 9.95
C GLY A 99 -8.46 4.11 9.69
N LEU A 100 -8.33 5.01 8.71
CA LEU A 100 -9.48 5.72 8.20
C LEU A 100 -10.10 4.80 7.14
N CYS A 101 -10.78 3.72 7.54
CA CYS A 101 -11.37 2.71 6.64
C CYS A 101 -12.51 3.28 5.78
N ARG A 102 -12.24 4.32 4.99
CA ARG A 102 -13.02 4.71 3.82
C ARG A 102 -12.73 3.69 2.73
N ILE A 103 -13.46 2.58 2.74
CA ILE A 103 -13.55 1.66 1.61
C ILE A 103 -14.22 2.45 0.48
N ARG A 104 -13.42 3.16 -0.33
CA ARG A 104 -13.93 3.92 -1.50
C ARG A 104 -14.19 3.02 -2.71
N HIS A 105 -13.64 1.82 -2.68
CA HIS A 105 -13.82 0.77 -3.66
C HIS A 105 -13.96 -0.53 -2.88
N ARG A 106 -14.95 -1.36 -3.20
CA ARG A 106 -14.91 -2.79 -2.84
C ARG A 106 -13.67 -3.37 -3.52
N PRO A 107 -12.58 -3.68 -2.80
CA PRO A 107 -11.40 -4.18 -3.44
C PRO A 107 -11.66 -5.65 -3.74
N CYS A 108 -11.85 -5.98 -5.01
CA CYS A 108 -11.77 -7.35 -5.51
C CYS A 108 -10.30 -7.79 -5.57
N TYR A 109 -9.55 -7.65 -4.47
CA TYR A 109 -8.19 -8.16 -4.38
C TYR A 109 -8.24 -9.57 -3.77
N ALA A 110 -8.26 -10.57 -4.65
CA ALA A 110 -7.86 -11.94 -4.38
C ALA A 110 -8.36 -12.54 -3.03
N GLY A 111 -9.68 -12.63 -2.80
CA GLY A 111 -10.23 -13.52 -1.77
C GLY A 111 -9.76 -13.30 -0.31
N ALA A 112 -9.11 -12.17 0.00
CA ALA A 112 -8.89 -11.77 1.38
C ALA A 112 -10.15 -11.02 1.82
N LEU A 113 -11.10 -11.79 2.35
CA LEU A 113 -12.12 -11.19 3.19
C LEU A 113 -11.37 -10.58 4.38
N VAL A 114 -11.35 -9.26 4.46
CA VAL A 114 -11.29 -8.59 5.75
C VAL A 114 -12.58 -9.03 6.46
N MET A 115 -12.49 -10.08 7.27
CA MET A 115 -13.46 -11.18 7.45
C MET A 115 -14.75 -10.85 8.25
N PRO A 116 -15.87 -11.60 8.07
CA PRO A 116 -16.05 -12.89 8.76
C PRO A 116 -16.74 -14.01 7.94
N SER A 117 -16.07 -15.15 7.74
CA SER A 117 -16.59 -16.53 7.82
C SER A 117 -15.51 -17.52 7.38
N THR A 118 -15.47 -18.67 8.05
CA THR A 118 -14.42 -19.70 8.02
C THR A 118 -14.15 -20.35 6.65
N ALA A 119 -15.01 -20.16 5.65
CA ALA A 119 -14.93 -20.86 4.37
C ALA A 119 -13.85 -20.35 3.39
N ALA A 120 -13.30 -19.13 3.56
CA ALA A 120 -12.28 -18.61 2.63
C ALA A 120 -10.83 -18.82 3.11
N ALA A 121 -10.62 -19.31 4.34
CA ALA A 121 -9.30 -19.63 4.87
C ALA A 121 -8.64 -20.78 4.08
N ASP A 122 -9.42 -21.76 3.61
CA ASP A 122 -8.92 -22.94 2.90
C ASP A 122 -8.30 -22.60 1.53
N ARG A 123 -8.90 -21.65 0.80
CA ARG A 123 -8.35 -21.17 -0.49
C ARG A 123 -7.08 -20.36 -0.29
N LEU A 124 -6.97 -19.69 0.85
CA LEU A 124 -5.82 -18.88 1.24
C LEU A 124 -4.60 -19.74 1.55
N LEU A 125 -4.82 -20.87 2.22
CA LEU A 125 -3.78 -21.85 2.53
C LEU A 125 -3.24 -22.52 1.25
N ALA A 126 -4.10 -22.80 0.27
CA ALA A 126 -3.69 -23.36 -1.02
C ALA A 126 -2.84 -22.38 -1.85
N ALA A 127 -3.22 -21.09 -1.87
CA ALA A 127 -2.42 -20.04 -2.51
C ALA A 127 -1.09 -19.80 -1.78
N GLN A 128 -1.09 -19.84 -0.44
CA GLN A 128 0.11 -19.72 0.39
C GLN A 128 1.11 -20.87 0.14
N ARG A 129 0.64 -22.11 0.00
CA ARG A 129 1.50 -23.26 -0.35
C ARG A 129 2.15 -23.10 -1.73
N ARG A 130 1.44 -22.47 -2.67
CA ARG A 130 1.93 -22.22 -4.04
C ARG A 130 3.00 -21.12 -4.09
N VAL A 131 2.82 -20.04 -3.32
CA VAL A 131 3.84 -18.97 -3.19
C VAL A 131 5.05 -19.45 -2.40
N ARG A 132 4.84 -20.22 -1.32
CA ARG A 132 5.94 -20.79 -0.51
C ARG A 132 6.77 -21.80 -1.31
N GLY A 133 6.16 -22.57 -2.21
CA GLY A 133 6.87 -23.46 -3.14
C GLY A 133 7.67 -22.72 -4.23
N LEU A 134 7.26 -21.51 -4.62
CA LEU A 134 7.98 -20.68 -5.59
C LEU A 134 9.15 -19.88 -4.97
N ILE A 135 9.14 -19.69 -3.65
CA ILE A 135 10.21 -19.01 -2.89
C ILE A 135 11.22 -20.00 -2.33
N GLY A 136 10.84 -21.27 -2.14
CA GLY A 136 11.66 -22.32 -1.51
C GLY A 136 12.39 -23.29 -2.44
N SER A 137 12.44 -23.05 -3.75
CA SER A 137 13.26 -23.85 -4.68
C SER A 137 14.53 -23.08 -5.03
N ALA A 138 15.50 -23.14 -4.13
CA ALA A 138 16.92 -22.90 -4.39
C ALA A 138 17.69 -24.13 -3.91
#